data_AF-A0A2N3CPX4-F1
#
_entry.id   AF-A0A2N3CPX4-F1
#
_cell.length_a   1.000
_cell.length_b   1.000
_cell.length_c   1.000
_cell.angle_alpha   90.00
_cell.angle_beta   90.00
_cell.angle_gamma   90.00
#
_symmetry.space_group_name_H-M   'P 1'
#
loop_
_entity.id
_entity.type
_entity.pdbx_description
1 polymer ?
#
loop_
_entity_poly.entity_id
_entity_poly.type
_entity_poly.pdbx_seq_one_letter_code
_entity_poly.pdbx_strand_id
1 'polypeptide(L)'
;MKWLACGTEFIEADVIRWSEPVWKPQARASKKKPVIIGQRCVTGQILRIDRAGWVHIKVAACAAEPAPHWPRPLPPPLKPGEMIRRKRGRIGQGKVVRLPWSDETARAAVVGSRFVKV
;
A
#
# COMPACT_ATOMS: atom_id res chain seq x y z
N MET A 1 -3.65 -9.95 -16.76
CA MET A 1 -4.25 -8.74 -16.13
C MET A 1 -3.28 -7.58 -16.22
N LYS A 2 -3.73 -6.38 -16.63
CA LYS A 2 -2.89 -5.17 -16.77
C LYS A 2 -3.16 -4.23 -15.60
N TRP A 3 -2.13 -3.83 -14.88
CA TRP A 3 -2.21 -2.84 -13.80
C TRP A 3 -2.14 -1.43 -14.39
N LEU A 4 -2.91 -0.50 -13.81
CA LEU A 4 -2.98 0.90 -14.25
C LEU A 4 -2.27 1.80 -13.24
N ALA A 5 -1.41 2.70 -13.70
CA ALA A 5 -0.81 3.70 -12.81
C ALA A 5 -1.91 4.61 -12.24
N CYS A 6 -1.91 4.80 -10.92
CA CYS A 6 -2.87 5.69 -10.26
C CYS A 6 -2.20 6.67 -9.29
N GLY A 7 -0.95 6.44 -8.87
CA GLY A 7 -0.26 7.35 -7.98
C GLY A 7 -1.02 7.56 -6.67
N THR A 8 -1.52 8.77 -6.44
CA THR A 8 -2.36 9.09 -5.28
C THR A 8 -3.85 9.05 -5.57
N GLU A 9 -4.32 8.77 -6.79
CA GLU A 9 -5.72 8.91 -7.24
C GLU A 9 -6.56 7.64 -7.08
N PHE A 10 -6.16 6.76 -6.15
CA PHE A 10 -6.94 5.58 -5.81
C PHE A 10 -8.13 5.96 -4.90
N ILE A 11 -9.21 5.20 -5.00
CA ILE A 11 -10.44 5.42 -4.24
C ILE A 11 -10.79 4.19 -3.39
N GLU A 12 -11.82 4.33 -2.56
CA GLU A 12 -12.40 3.18 -1.87
C GLU A 12 -12.83 2.10 -2.88
N ALA A 13 -12.73 0.84 -2.47
CA ALA A 13 -12.88 -0.36 -3.31
C ALA A 13 -11.79 -0.62 -4.37
N ASP A 14 -10.88 0.32 -4.67
CA ASP A 14 -9.73 0.01 -5.53
C ASP A 14 -8.85 -1.09 -4.91
N VAL A 15 -8.42 -2.04 -5.75
CA VAL A 15 -7.32 -2.95 -5.41
C VAL A 15 -6.02 -2.33 -5.92
N ILE A 16 -5.13 -1.97 -5.01
CA ILE A 16 -3.87 -1.32 -5.32
C ILE A 16 -2.68 -2.24 -5.05
N ARG A 17 -1.58 -1.97 -5.76
CA ARG A 17 -0.29 -2.62 -5.58
C ARG A 17 0.82 -1.56 -5.51
N TRP A 18 1.70 -1.68 -4.53
CA TRP A 18 2.83 -0.78 -4.34
C TRP A 18 4.01 -1.50 -3.68
N SER A 19 5.20 -0.92 -3.80
CA SER A 19 6.39 -1.37 -3.07
C SER A 19 6.68 -0.46 -1.89
N GLU A 20 7.05 -1.04 -0.75
CA GLU A 20 7.50 -0.30 0.43
C GLU A 20 8.73 -0.95 1.10
N PRO A 21 9.60 -0.15 1.75
CA PRO A 21 10.76 -0.69 2.46
C PRO A 21 10.37 -1.55 3.66
N VAL A 22 11.11 -2.63 3.85
CA VAL A 22 11.10 -3.41 5.09
C VAL A 22 12.20 -2.86 5.99
N TRP A 23 11.80 -2.34 7.15
CA TRP A 23 12.71 -1.75 8.13
C TRP A 23 13.16 -2.79 9.14
N LYS A 24 14.41 -2.68 9.58
CA LYS A 24 14.94 -3.47 10.70
C LYS A 24 14.10 -3.19 11.95
N PRO A 25 13.52 -4.21 12.60
CA PRO A 25 12.82 -4.02 13.86
C PRO A 25 13.75 -3.37 14.89
N GLN A 26 13.28 -2.31 15.51
CA GLN A 26 13.99 -1.62 16.59
C GLN A 26 12.99 -1.07 17.60
N ALA A 27 13.44 -0.93 18.85
CA ALA A 27 12.64 -0.30 19.90
C ALA A 27 12.30 1.14 19.51
N ARG A 28 11.09 1.60 19.85
CA ARG A 28 10.60 2.95 19.52
C ARG A 28 11.51 4.07 20.07
N ALA A 29 12.13 3.84 21.22
CA ALA A 29 13.06 4.77 21.87
C ALA A 29 14.52 4.67 21.37
N SER A 30 14.80 3.80 20.40
CA SER A 30 16.14 3.62 19.84
C SER A 30 16.65 4.91 19.21
N LYS A 31 17.86 5.34 19.60
CA LYS A 31 18.58 6.44 18.94
C LYS A 31 19.32 5.99 17.67
N LYS A 32 19.29 4.69 17.33
CA LYS A 32 19.97 4.16 16.14
C LYS A 32 19.23 4.60 14.87
N LYS A 33 20.00 4.90 13.82
CA LYS A 33 19.43 5.25 12.51
C LYS A 33 18.59 4.07 11.99
N PRO A 34 17.36 4.31 11.47
CA PRO A 34 16.58 3.28 10.81
C PRO A 34 17.35 2.66 9.64
N VAL A 35 17.33 1.33 9.54
CA VAL A 35 18.01 0.58 8.48
C VAL A 35 16.96 -0.14 7.64
N ILE A 36 17.00 0.07 6.33
CA ILE A 36 16.22 -0.71 5.36
C ILE A 36 16.94 -2.04 5.16
N ILE A 37 16.20 -3.14 5.33
CA ILE A 37 16.72 -4.51 5.24
C ILE A 37 16.13 -5.30 4.07
N GLY A 38 15.15 -4.71 3.37
CA GLY A 38 14.52 -5.30 2.20
C GLY A 38 13.45 -4.41 1.61
N GLN A 39 12.74 -4.93 0.63
CA GLN A 39 11.55 -4.33 0.03
C GLN A 39 10.40 -5.33 0.09
N ARG A 40 9.17 -4.84 0.15
CA ARG A 40 7.99 -5.68 -0.02
C ARG A 40 7.02 -5.06 -1.02
N CYS A 41 6.48 -5.90 -1.89
CA CYS A 41 5.39 -5.57 -2.79
C CYS A 41 4.08 -6.00 -2.14
N VAL A 42 3.23 -5.03 -1.82
CA VAL A 42 1.94 -5.24 -1.17
C VAL A 42 0.84 -5.04 -2.20
N THR A 43 -0.10 -5.98 -2.25
CA THR A 43 -1.37 -5.86 -2.95
C THR A 43 -2.48 -5.84 -1.92
N GLY A 44 -3.39 -4.87 -1.99
CA GLY A 44 -4.49 -4.78 -1.03
C GLY A 44 -5.68 -3.99 -1.56
N GLN A 45 -6.85 -4.27 -0.98
CA GLN A 45 -8.09 -3.56 -1.27
C GLN A 45 -8.24 -2.38 -0.31
N ILE A 46 -8.57 -1.21 -0.85
CA ILE A 46 -8.90 -0.02 -0.05
C ILE A 46 -10.31 -0.17 0.50
N LEU A 47 -10.41 -0.17 1.82
CA LEU A 47 -11.69 -0.27 2.52
C LEU A 47 -12.25 1.08 2.93
N ARG A 48 -11.37 2.02 3.29
CA ARG A 48 -11.76 3.35 3.74
C ARG A 48 -10.62 4.34 3.61
N ILE A 49 -10.93 5.60 3.30
CA ILE A 49 -9.99 6.73 3.41
C ILE A 49 -10.57 7.72 4.42
N ASP A 50 -9.86 7.97 5.52
CA ASP A 50 -10.34 8.89 6.55
C ASP A 50 -10.05 10.37 6.20
N ARG A 51 -10.68 11.28 6.96
CA ARG A 51 -10.52 12.74 6.77
C ARG A 51 -9.10 13.24 7.05
N ALA A 52 -8.27 12.46 7.76
CA ALA A 52 -6.88 12.77 8.04
C ALA A 52 -5.91 12.19 6.98
N GLY A 53 -6.45 11.55 5.93
CA GLY A 53 -5.68 10.95 4.85
C GLY A 53 -5.05 9.60 5.20
N TRP A 54 -5.57 8.89 6.19
CA TRP A 54 -5.23 7.49 6.44
C TRP A 54 -6.08 6.57 5.59
N VAL A 55 -5.39 5.67 4.91
CA VAL A 55 -5.98 4.62 4.07
C VAL A 55 -5.99 3.33 4.88
N HIS A 56 -7.18 2.74 5.01
CA HIS A 56 -7.41 1.44 5.61
C HIS A 56 -7.43 0.40 4.50
N ILE A 57 -6.52 -0.57 4.58
CA ILE A 57 -6.24 -1.51 3.50
C ILE A 57 -6.36 -2.92 4.05
N LYS A 58 -7.14 -3.77 3.37
CA LYS A 58 -7.13 -5.22 3.60
C LYS A 58 -6.10 -5.84 2.67
N VAL A 59 -5.07 -6.46 3.24
CA VAL A 59 -3.99 -7.08 2.47
C VAL A 59 -4.55 -8.29 1.71
N ALA A 60 -4.28 -8.36 0.41
CA ALA A 60 -4.61 -9.52 -0.43
C ALA A 60 -3.38 -10.40 -0.64
N ALA A 61 -2.22 -9.78 -0.88
CA ALA A 61 -0.94 -10.48 -1.02
C ALA A 61 0.23 -9.57 -0.60
N CYS A 62 1.32 -10.18 -0.15
CA CYS A 62 2.55 -9.48 0.17
C CYS A 62 3.75 -10.39 -0.14
N ALA A 63 4.60 -9.95 -1.06
CA ALA A 63 5.89 -10.59 -1.35
C ALA A 63 7.02 -9.70 -0.81
N ALA A 64 8.03 -10.28 -0.17
CA ALA A 64 9.15 -9.54 0.39
C ALA A 64 10.49 -10.09 -0.09
N GLU A 65 11.42 -9.20 -0.40
CA GLU A 65 12.75 -9.51 -0.90
C GLU A 65 13.80 -8.83 0.00
N PRO A 66 14.81 -9.57 0.48
CA PRO A 66 15.88 -9.00 1.29
C PRO A 66 16.75 -8.06 0.47
N ALA A 67 17.31 -7.04 1.12
CA ALA A 67 18.29 -6.18 0.50
C ALA A 67 19.62 -6.93 0.33
N PRO A 68 20.43 -6.65 -0.72
CA PRO A 68 21.67 -7.39 -0.98
C PRO A 68 22.65 -7.41 0.20
N HIS A 69 22.68 -6.35 1.01
CA HIS A 69 23.55 -6.22 2.19
C HIS A 69 23.00 -6.88 3.46
N TRP A 70 21.82 -7.51 3.40
CA TRP A 70 21.15 -8.08 4.57
C TRP A 70 21.08 -9.61 4.49
N PRO A 71 22.00 -10.33 5.17
CA PRO A 71 22.10 -11.78 5.07
C PRO A 71 21.09 -12.54 5.96
N ARG A 72 20.30 -11.82 6.77
CA ARG A 72 19.37 -12.43 7.72
C ARG A 72 17.96 -12.51 7.12
N PRO A 73 17.12 -13.46 7.58
CA PRO A 73 15.71 -13.49 7.19
C PRO A 73 15.02 -12.15 7.48
N LEU A 74 14.08 -11.77 6.61
CA LEU A 74 13.21 -10.63 6.85
C LEU A 74 12.16 -10.97 7.92
N PRO A 75 11.60 -9.95 8.61
CA PRO A 75 10.35 -10.12 9.34
C PRO A 75 9.26 -10.73 8.44
N PRO A 76 8.32 -11.50 9.01
CA PRO A 76 7.24 -12.09 8.23
C PRO A 76 6.50 -11.04 7.39
N PRO A 77 6.16 -11.35 6.13
CA PRO A 77 5.36 -10.46 5.29
C PRO A 77 3.96 -10.28 5.88
N LEU A 78 3.25 -9.26 5.39
CA LEU A 78 1.87 -9.01 5.79
C LEU A 78 0.99 -10.17 5.33
N LYS A 79 0.09 -10.63 6.19
CA LYS A 79 -0.74 -11.79 5.89
C LYS A 79 -1.94 -11.39 5.01
N PRO A 80 -2.37 -12.24 4.07
CA PRO A 80 -3.68 -12.07 3.43
C PRO A 80 -4.79 -11.95 4.49
N GLY A 81 -5.70 -10.99 4.30
CA GLY A 81 -6.75 -10.64 5.24
C GLY A 81 -6.33 -9.67 6.36
N GLU A 82 -5.03 -9.40 6.53
CA GLU A 82 -4.54 -8.46 7.55
C GLU A 82 -5.02 -7.03 7.25
N MET A 83 -5.45 -6.33 8.30
CA MET A 83 -5.90 -4.94 8.23
C MET A 83 -4.74 -4.01 8.56
N ILE A 84 -4.28 -3.25 7.57
CA ILE A 84 -3.20 -2.28 7.76
C ILE A 84 -3.71 -0.85 7.56
N ARG A 85 -3.00 0.11 8.17
CA ARG A 85 -3.23 1.54 7.98
C ARG A 85 -1.96 2.23 7.49
N ARG A 86 -2.09 3.08 6.47
CA ARG A 86 -0.97 3.86 5.88
C ARG A 86 -1.44 5.28 5.53
N LYS A 87 -0.55 6.26 5.63
CA LYS A 87 -0.86 7.64 5.19
C LYS A 87 -0.83 7.69 3.67
N ARG A 88 -1.84 8.28 3.01
CA ARG A 88 -2.01 8.29 1.54
C ARG A 88 -0.72 8.63 0.79
N GLY A 89 -0.11 9.77 1.11
CA GLY A 89 1.14 10.23 0.48
C GLY A 89 2.40 9.40 0.80
N ARG A 90 2.31 8.40 1.68
CA ARG A 90 3.41 7.48 2.00
C ARG A 90 3.28 6.12 1.29
N ILE A 91 2.13 5.82 0.70
CA ILE A 91 1.89 4.57 -0.02
C ILE A 91 2.58 4.66 -1.37
N GLY A 92 3.54 3.76 -1.60
CA GLY A 92 4.29 3.66 -2.86
C GLY A 92 5.05 4.92 -3.30
N GLN A 93 5.07 5.98 -2.48
CA GLN A 93 5.62 7.30 -2.82
C GLN A 93 5.18 7.79 -4.21
N GLY A 94 3.90 7.61 -4.55
CA GLY A 94 3.33 7.99 -5.86
C GLY A 94 3.53 6.96 -6.97
N LYS A 95 4.20 5.83 -6.71
CA LYS A 95 4.36 4.71 -7.65
C LYS A 95 3.37 3.59 -7.36
N VAL A 96 2.11 3.96 -7.18
CA VAL A 96 1.02 3.00 -6.94
C VAL A 96 0.36 2.66 -8.26
N VAL A 97 0.06 1.38 -8.43
CA VAL A 97 -0.77 0.89 -9.53
C VAL A 97 -2.06 0.27 -8.98
N ARG A 98 -3.15 0.36 -9.72
CA ARG A 98 -4.45 -0.25 -9.39
C ARG A 98 -4.83 -1.33 -10.40
N LEU A 99 -5.63 -2.29 -9.95
CA LEU A 99 -6.33 -3.20 -10.84
C LEU A 99 -7.49 -2.44 -11.50
N PRO A 100 -7.77 -2.66 -12.80
CA PRO A 100 -8.99 -2.14 -13.41
C PRO A 100 -10.22 -2.78 -12.76
N TRP A 101 -11.28 -2.00 -12.62
CA TRP A 101 -12.59 -2.50 -12.26
C TRP A 101 -13.14 -3.31 -13.44
N SER A 102 -14.08 -4.22 -13.17
CA SER A 102 -14.85 -4.88 -14.23
C SER A 102 -15.63 -3.88 -15.08
N ASP A 103 -16.06 -2.78 -14.46
CA ASP A 103 -16.69 -1.63 -15.11
C ASP A 103 -15.96 -0.33 -14.72
N GLU A 104 -15.13 0.17 -15.64
CA GLU A 104 -14.43 1.44 -15.46
C GLU A 104 -15.34 2.66 -15.58
N THR A 105 -16.51 2.54 -16.22
CA THR A 105 -17.49 3.64 -16.29
C THR A 105 -18.12 3.86 -14.92
N ALA A 106 -18.43 2.79 -14.19
CA ALA A 106 -18.86 2.85 -12.80
C ALA A 106 -17.80 3.52 -11.91
N ARG A 107 -16.51 3.14 -12.08
CA ARG A 107 -15.42 3.79 -11.35
C ARG A 107 -15.35 5.29 -11.66
N ALA A 108 -15.46 5.67 -12.93
CA ALA A 108 -15.44 7.08 -13.34
C ALA A 108 -16.59 7.88 -12.73
N ALA A 109 -17.80 7.31 -12.68
CA ALA A 109 -18.96 7.94 -12.02
C ALA A 109 -18.73 8.14 -10.51
N VAL A 110 -18.08 7.18 -9.84
CA VAL A 110 -17.70 7.30 -8.42
C VAL A 110 -16.66 8.40 -8.22
N VAL A 111 -15.62 8.46 -9.05
CA VAL A 111 -14.60 9.52 -8.99
C VAL A 111 -15.19 10.90 -9.25
N GLY A 112 -16.10 11.04 -10.22
CA GLY A 112 -16.77 12.31 -10.54
C GLY A 112 -17.86 12.72 -9.54
N SER A 113 -18.18 11.87 -8.56
CA SER A 113 -19.23 12.13 -7.58
C SER A 113 -18.78 13.12 -6.51
N ARG A 114 -19.63 14.09 -6.18
CA ARG A 114 -19.39 15.06 -5.08
C ARG A 114 -19.23 14.40 -3.69
N PHE A 115 -19.64 13.14 -3.56
CA PHE A 115 -19.63 12.41 -2.30
C PHE A 115 -18.30 11.69 -2.04
N VAL A 116 -17.46 11.55 -3.06
CA VAL A 116 -16.14 10.92 -2.94
C VAL A 116 -15.11 12.00 -2.71
N LYS A 117 -14.49 11.99 -1.52
CA LYS A 117 -13.32 12.84 -1.23
C LYS A 117 -12.07 12.06 -1.61
N VAL A 118 -11.51 12.40 -2.78
CA VAL A 118 -10.19 11.93 -3.21
C VAL A 118 -9.11 12.65 -2.41
#